data_AF-A0AAV7YUN0-F1
#
_entry.id   AF-A0AAV7YUN0-F1
#
_cell.length_a   1.000
_cell.length_b   1.000
_cell.length_c   1.000
_cell.angle_alpha   90.00
_cell.angle_beta   90.00
_cell.angle_gamma   90.00
#
_symmetry.space_group_name_H-M   'P 1'
#
loop_
_entity.id
_entity.type
_entity.pdbx_description
1 polymer ?
#
loop_
_entity_poly.entity_id
_entity_poly.type
_entity_poly.pdbx_seq_one_letter_code
_entity_poly.pdbx_strand_id
1 'polypeptide(L)'
;MNFGGVLFCLSLLIGTIFIGLRLDNTIDWDWSTVFIPFWVFDALFGYFILSASLRLAFEGQRLTKSMYLLIVNFMYLIPYFVFRLMLARKLDNLNSVTYTKAFGPLFFIGIFSIIVTIITPTTDNY
;
A
#
# COMPACT_ATOMS: atom_id res chain seq x y z
N MET A 1 -1.98 -22.03 0.70
CA MET A 1 -2.26 -20.84 1.53
C MET A 1 -1.42 -19.70 0.99
N ASN A 2 -2.03 -18.60 0.52
CA ASN A 2 -1.29 -17.49 -0.13
C ASN A 2 -0.47 -16.73 0.92
N PHE A 3 0.85 -16.88 0.89
CA PHE A 3 1.78 -16.25 1.85
C PHE A 3 1.57 -14.73 1.97
N GLY A 4 1.32 -14.03 0.86
CA GLY A 4 1.05 -12.59 0.85
C GLY A 4 -0.24 -12.20 1.59
N GLY A 5 -1.28 -13.03 1.53
CA GLY A 5 -2.54 -12.77 2.24
C GLY A 5 -2.40 -12.87 3.76
N VAL A 6 -1.58 -13.82 4.23
CA VAL A 6 -1.28 -13.97 5.67
C VAL A 6 -0.47 -12.78 6.18
N LEU A 7 0.53 -12.32 5.43
CA LEU A 7 1.30 -11.12 5.77
C LEU A 7 0.42 -9.88 5.89
N PHE A 8 -0.53 -9.70 4.97
CA PHE A 8 -1.51 -8.62 5.04
C PHE A 8 -2.40 -8.76 6.29
N CYS A 9 -2.95 -9.96 6.51
CA CYS A 9 -3.60 -10.42 7.74
C CYS A 9 -2.95 -9.88 9.01
N LEU A 10 -1.70 -10.30 9.20
CA LEU A 10 -0.91 -10.00 10.39
C LEU A 10 -0.62 -8.52 10.52
N SER A 11 -0.30 -7.84 9.41
CA SER A 11 0.02 -6.41 9.42
C SER A 11 -1.19 -5.57 9.80
N LEU A 12 -2.39 -5.93 9.33
CA LEU A 12 -3.65 -5.29 9.73
C LEU A 12 -3.96 -5.54 11.21
N LEU A 13 -3.79 -6.77 11.68
CA LEU A 13 -4.08 -7.15 13.05
C LEU A 13 -3.16 -6.41 14.04
N ILE A 14 -1.85 -6.46 13.80
CA ILE A 14 -0.86 -5.75 14.63
C ILE A 14 -1.06 -4.24 14.54
N GLY A 15 -1.32 -3.70 13.34
CA GLY A 15 -1.60 -2.29 13.14
C GLY A 15 -2.83 -1.80 13.90
N THR A 16 -3.92 -2.57 13.89
CA THR A 16 -5.13 -2.25 14.66
C THR A 16 -4.88 -2.26 16.16
N ILE A 17 -4.07 -3.21 16.66
CA ILE A 17 -3.68 -3.27 18.07
C ILE A 17 -2.88 -2.01 18.47
N PHE A 18 -1.89 -1.61 17.67
CA PHE A 18 -1.11 -0.39 17.96
C PHE A 18 -1.96 0.87 17.92
N ILE A 19 -2.91 0.97 16.98
CA ILE A 19 -3.87 2.08 16.94
C ILE A 19 -4.71 2.11 18.21
N GLY A 20 -5.24 0.95 18.64
CA GLY A 20 -6.01 0.83 19.88
C GLY A 20 -5.19 1.25 21.11
N LEU A 21 -3.97 0.73 21.25
CA LEU A 21 -3.06 1.07 22.36
C LEU A 21 -2.73 2.57 22.41
N ARG A 22 -2.57 3.21 21.25
CA ARG A 22 -2.34 4.66 21.17
C ARG A 22 -3.59 5.44 21.58
N LEU A 23 -4.77 5.02 21.11
CA LEU A 23 -6.05 5.64 21.47
C LEU A 23 -6.36 5.49 22.96
N ASP A 24 -5.98 4.37 23.56
CA ASP A 24 -6.08 4.11 24.99
C ASP A 24 -5.01 4.84 25.82
N ASN A 25 -4.18 5.69 25.18
CA ASN A 25 -3.06 6.42 25.79
C ASN A 25 -2.08 5.51 26.56
N THR A 26 -1.99 4.23 26.18
CA THR A 26 -1.05 3.27 26.79
C THR A 26 0.37 3.46 26.24
N ILE A 27 0.48 3.99 25.02
CA ILE A 27 1.75 4.31 24.36
C ILE A 27 1.78 5.79 23.94
N ASP A 28 2.93 6.45 24.16
CA ASP A 28 3.14 7.87 23.85
C ASP A 28 3.74 8.15 22.47
N TRP A 29 3.77 7.14 21.59
CA TRP A 29 4.46 7.23 20.31
C TRP A 29 3.73 8.11 19.28
N ASP A 30 4.49 8.73 18.39
CA ASP A 30 3.92 9.42 17.23
C ASP A 30 3.07 8.47 16.38
N TRP A 31 2.02 8.98 15.77
CA TRP A 31 1.14 8.23 14.88
C TRP A 31 1.92 7.63 13.70
N SER A 32 2.99 8.27 13.25
CA SER A 32 3.92 7.69 12.26
C SER A 32 4.50 6.33 12.72
N THR A 33 4.86 6.22 14.00
CA THR A 33 5.41 4.99 14.61
C THR A 33 4.33 3.93 14.80
N VAL A 34 3.10 4.34 15.15
CA VAL A 34 1.93 3.44 15.25
C VAL A 34 1.66 2.74 13.91
N PHE A 35 1.94 3.40 12.79
CA PHE A 35 1.78 2.82 11.45
C PHE A 35 2.94 1.92 10.98
N ILE A 36 3.96 1.66 11.80
CA ILE A 36 5.09 0.75 11.47
C ILE A 36 4.69 -0.60 10.87
N PRO A 37 3.69 -1.32 11.41
CA PRO A 37 3.26 -2.59 10.83
C PRO A 37 2.85 -2.47 9.36
N PHE A 38 2.28 -1.33 8.96
CA PHE A 38 1.90 -1.06 7.58
C PHE A 38 3.11 -0.66 6.71
N TRP A 39 4.06 0.10 7.24
CA TRP A 39 5.30 0.44 6.51
C TRP A 39 6.10 -0.83 6.14
N VAL A 40 6.18 -1.78 7.09
CA VAL A 40 6.85 -3.05 6.88
C VAL A 40 6.14 -3.88 5.81
N PHE A 41 4.80 -3.90 5.85
CA PHE A 41 4.01 -4.58 4.81
C PHE A 41 4.28 -4.01 3.41
N ASP A 42 4.25 -2.69 3.25
CA ASP A 42 4.50 -2.05 1.96
C ASP A 42 5.89 -2.37 1.43
N ALA A 43 6.91 -2.30 2.30
CA ALA A 43 8.29 -2.58 1.93
C ALA A 43 8.46 -4.03 1.47
N LEU A 44 7.88 -4.98 2.20
CA LEU A 44 7.89 -6.39 1.82
C LEU A 44 7.13 -6.62 0.52
N PHE A 45 5.95 -6.03 0.37
CA PHE A 45 5.14 -6.16 -0.84
C PHE A 45 5.88 -5.62 -2.08
N GLY A 46 6.48 -4.44 -1.96
CA GLY A 46 7.33 -3.85 -3.00
C GLY A 46 8.54 -4.73 -3.34
N TYR A 47 9.20 -5.32 -2.34
CA TYR A 47 10.31 -6.25 -2.55
C TYR A 47 9.87 -7.53 -3.28
N PHE A 48 8.73 -8.12 -2.91
CA PHE A 48 8.19 -9.29 -3.60
C PHE A 48 7.88 -8.99 -5.07
N ILE A 49 7.28 -7.82 -5.35
CA ILE A 49 6.98 -7.40 -6.72
C ILE A 49 8.27 -7.16 -7.50
N LEU A 50 9.23 -6.42 -6.95
CA LEU A 50 10.50 -6.17 -7.61
C LEU A 50 11.23 -7.48 -7.93
N SER A 51 11.31 -8.40 -6.97
CA SER A 51 11.95 -9.70 -7.19
C SER A 51 11.21 -10.55 -8.23
N ALA A 52 9.88 -10.49 -8.28
CA ALA A 52 9.09 -11.18 -9.30
C ALA A 52 9.32 -10.55 -10.69
N SER A 53 9.34 -9.22 -10.77
CA SER A 53 9.63 -8.49 -12.00
C SER A 53 11.04 -8.76 -12.54
N LEU A 54 12.04 -8.82 -11.65
CA LEU A 54 13.41 -9.17 -12.01
C LEU A 54 13.50 -10.61 -12.54
N ARG A 55 12.87 -11.58 -11.86
CA ARG A 55 12.81 -12.97 -12.35
C ARG A 55 12.21 -13.05 -13.76
N LEU A 56 11.08 -12.39 -13.99
CA LEU A 56 10.43 -12.32 -15.30
C LEU A 56 11.29 -11.62 -16.37
N ALA A 57 12.15 -10.69 -15.97
CA ALA A 57 13.08 -10.02 -16.88
C ALA A 57 14.25 -10.93 -17.29
N PHE A 58 14.81 -11.70 -16.34
CA PHE A 58 15.90 -12.63 -16.62
C PHE A 58 15.48 -13.81 -17.50
N GLU A 59 14.23 -14.26 -17.39
CA GLU A 59 13.72 -15.42 -18.13
C GLU A 59 13.36 -15.10 -19.60
N GLY A 60 13.57 -13.85 -20.05
CA GLY A 60 13.43 -13.43 -21.45
C GLY A 60 12.01 -13.45 -22.02
N GLN A 61 11.01 -13.92 -21.28
CA GLN A 61 9.73 -14.32 -21.86
C GLN A 61 8.60 -13.30 -21.85
N ARG A 62 8.70 -12.12 -21.21
CA ARG A 62 7.71 -11.02 -21.35
C ARG A 62 8.14 -9.75 -20.57
N LEU A 63 9.16 -9.04 -21.05
CA LEU A 63 9.62 -7.77 -20.44
C LEU A 63 8.48 -6.74 -20.31
N THR A 64 7.60 -6.65 -21.32
CA THR A 64 6.45 -5.72 -21.33
C THR A 64 5.45 -6.02 -20.20
N LYS A 65 5.17 -7.30 -19.92
CA LYS A 65 4.26 -7.69 -18.82
C LYS A 65 4.90 -7.42 -17.46
N SER A 66 6.20 -7.69 -17.32
CA SER A 66 6.95 -7.40 -16.09
C SER A 66 6.98 -5.92 -15.75
N MET A 67 7.28 -5.07 -16.75
CA MET A 67 7.28 -3.61 -16.60
C MET A 67 5.88 -3.06 -16.30
N TYR A 68 4.85 -3.56 -16.98
CA TYR A 68 3.46 -3.19 -16.69
C TYR A 68 3.06 -3.50 -15.25
N LEU A 69 3.31 -4.72 -14.76
CA LEU A 69 3.00 -5.12 -13.39
C LEU A 69 3.73 -4.26 -12.34
N LEU A 70 4.99 -3.92 -12.60
CA LEU A 70 5.79 -3.09 -11.71
C LEU A 70 5.23 -1.66 -11.65
N ILE A 71 5.01 -1.03 -12.80
CA ILE A 71 4.49 0.34 -12.90
C ILE A 71 3.12 0.44 -12.23
N VAL A 72 2.20 -0.47 -12.54
CA VAL A 72 0.84 -0.46 -11.99
C VAL A 72 0.88 -0.63 -10.47
N ASN A 73 1.68 -1.54 -9.93
CA ASN A 73 1.76 -1.73 -8.47
C ASN A 73 2.39 -0.52 -7.75
N PHE A 74 3.47 0.06 -8.27
CA PHE A 74 4.06 1.27 -7.67
C PHE A 74 3.11 2.46 -7.73
N MET A 75 2.29 2.57 -8.79
CA MET A 75 1.24 3.58 -8.90
C MET A 75 0.18 3.46 -7.79
N TYR A 76 -0.04 2.27 -7.23
CA TYR A 76 -0.92 2.08 -6.06
C TYR A 76 -0.18 2.23 -4.73
N LEU A 77 1.05 1.71 -4.63
CA LEU A 77 1.82 1.67 -3.39
C LEU A 77 2.22 3.09 -2.93
N ILE A 78 2.72 3.93 -3.85
CA ILE A 78 3.21 5.27 -3.50
C ILE A 78 2.07 6.16 -2.97
N PRO A 79 0.92 6.30 -3.65
CA PRO A 79 -0.15 7.16 -3.13
C PRO A 79 -0.79 6.62 -1.86
N TYR A 80 -0.85 5.28 -1.67
CA TYR A 80 -1.34 4.71 -0.42
C TYR A 80 -0.38 5.00 0.75
N PHE A 81 0.94 4.89 0.50
CA PHE A 81 1.95 5.29 1.46
C PHE A 81 1.81 6.77 1.84
N VAL A 82 1.64 7.66 0.85
CA VAL A 82 1.45 9.10 1.07
C VAL A 82 0.16 9.37 1.87
N PHE A 83 -0.93 8.66 1.59
CA PHE A 83 -2.18 8.75 2.37
C PHE A 83 -1.93 8.45 3.85
N ARG A 84 -1.28 7.32 4.16
CA ARG A 84 -0.95 6.96 5.56
C ARG A 84 -0.03 7.99 6.22
N LEU A 85 0.95 8.50 5.47
CA LEU A 85 1.88 9.52 5.98
C LEU A 85 1.16 10.84 6.29
N MET A 86 0.28 11.30 5.41
CA MET A 86 -0.53 12.50 5.65
C MET A 86 -1.50 12.31 6.81
N LEU A 87 -2.10 11.12 6.94
CA LEU A 87 -2.99 10.77 8.04
C LEU A 87 -2.24 10.79 9.38
N ALA A 88 -1.05 10.19 9.44
CA ALA A 88 -0.18 10.23 10.62
C ALA A 88 0.13 11.67 11.05
N ARG A 89 0.58 12.51 10.10
CA ARG A 89 0.88 13.92 10.38
C ARG A 89 -0.33 14.73 10.86
N LYS A 90 -1.52 14.37 10.37
CA LYS A 90 -2.77 14.99 10.82
C LYS A 90 -3.11 14.57 12.24
N LEU A 91 -2.97 13.29 12.56
CA LEU A 91 -3.24 12.72 13.88
C LEU A 91 -2.26 13.22 14.94
N ASP A 92 -0.99 13.43 14.58
CA ASP A 92 0.03 14.04 15.46
C ASP A 92 -0.18 15.55 15.67
N ASN A 93 -1.21 16.17 15.08
CA ASN A 93 -1.46 17.62 15.08
C ASN A 93 -0.28 18.48 14.59
N LEU A 94 0.73 17.87 13.94
CA LEU A 94 1.94 18.55 13.50
C LEU A 94 1.69 19.54 12.36
N ASN A 95 0.58 19.41 11.65
CA ASN A 95 0.16 20.33 10.59
C ASN A 95 -1.37 20.49 10.54
N SER A 96 -1.85 21.69 10.20
CA SER A 96 -3.26 22.01 9.94
C SER A 96 -3.80 21.44 8.61
N VAL A 97 -3.31 20.27 8.18
CA VAL A 97 -3.78 19.61 6.96
C VAL A 97 -5.27 19.29 7.12
N THR A 98 -6.12 19.74 6.20
CA THR A 98 -7.54 19.36 6.19
C THR A 98 -7.67 17.88 5.85
N TYR A 99 -8.64 17.18 6.44
CA TYR A 99 -8.90 15.77 6.11
C TYR A 99 -9.04 15.54 4.60
N THR A 100 -9.68 16.47 3.87
CA THR A 100 -9.79 16.44 2.40
C THR A 100 -8.44 16.29 1.69
N LYS A 101 -7.38 16.95 2.17
CA LYS A 101 -6.04 16.84 1.58
C LYS A 101 -5.39 15.51 1.93
N ALA A 102 -5.58 15.02 3.15
CA ALA A 102 -5.06 13.73 3.58
C ALA A 102 -5.67 12.58 2.76
N PHE A 103 -6.96 12.62 2.47
CA PHE A 103 -7.66 11.60 1.66
C PHE A 103 -7.48 11.77 0.15
N GLY A 104 -6.89 12.87 -0.32
CA GLY A 104 -6.67 13.15 -1.75
C GLY A 104 -6.02 12.00 -2.54
N PRO A 105 -4.88 11.42 -2.08
CA PRO A 105 -4.24 10.29 -2.74
C PRO A 105 -5.15 9.07 -2.91
N LEU A 106 -6.09 8.85 -1.98
CA LEU A 106 -7.01 7.71 -2.01
C LEU A 106 -8.03 7.84 -3.17
N PHE A 107 -8.52 9.04 -3.43
CA PHE A 107 -9.42 9.30 -4.56
C PHE A 107 -8.73 9.05 -5.90
N PHE A 108 -7.46 9.46 -6.03
CA PHE A 108 -6.66 9.17 -7.22
C PHE A 108 -6.50 7.67 -7.46
N ILE A 109 -6.21 6.90 -6.40
CA ILE A 109 -6.15 5.43 -6.47
C ILE A 109 -7.48 4.84 -6.94
N GLY A 110 -8.61 5.29 -6.37
CA GLY A 110 -9.93 4.78 -6.71
C GLY A 110 -10.28 4.96 -8.18
N ILE A 111 -10.07 6.15 -8.72
CA ILE A 111 -10.30 6.46 -10.15
C ILE A 111 -9.39 5.61 -11.02
N PHE A 112 -8.10 5.52 -10.69
CA PHE A 112 -7.13 4.75 -11.46
C PHE A 112 -7.44 3.24 -11.45
N SER A 113 -7.88 2.69 -10.30
CA SER A 113 -8.32 1.29 -10.17
C SER A 113 -9.46 0.92 -11.11
N ILE A 114 -10.46 1.80 -11.22
CA ILE A 114 -11.58 1.62 -12.14
C ILE A 114 -11.07 1.59 -13.59
N ILE A 115 -10.19 2.52 -13.96
CA ILE A 115 -9.60 2.61 -15.31
C ILE A 115 -8.81 1.34 -15.65
N VAL A 116 -7.92 0.89 -14.75
CA VAL A 116 -7.11 -0.32 -14.97
C VAL A 116 -8.00 -1.56 -15.12
N THR A 117 -9.08 -1.66 -14.32
CA THR A 117 -10.03 -2.77 -14.40
C THR A 117 -10.78 -2.79 -15.74
N ILE A 118 -11.14 -1.62 -16.27
CA ILE A 118 -11.78 -1.51 -17.60
C ILE A 118 -10.80 -1.86 -18.73
N ILE A 119 -9.54 -1.42 -18.62
CA ILE A 119 -8.51 -1.62 -19.65
C ILE A 119 -7.95 -3.04 -19.63
N THR A 120 -8.01 -3.75 -18.51
CA THR A 120 -7.58 -5.14 -18.41
C THR A 120 -8.77 -6.02 -18.78
N PRO A 121 -9.00 -6.39 -20.06
CA PRO A 121 -10.05 -7.33 -20.40
C PRO A 121 -9.81 -8.60 -19.61
N THR A 122 -10.85 -9.12 -18.97
CA THR A 122 -10.86 -10.43 -18.32
C THR A 122 -10.42 -11.46 -19.36
N THR A 123 -9.14 -11.84 -19.30
CA THR A 123 -8.51 -12.81 -20.22
C THR A 123 -8.87 -14.25 -19.84
N ASP A 124 -9.99 -14.43 -19.13
CA ASP A 124 -10.54 -15.71 -18.68
C ASP A 124 -11.90 -15.97 -19.35
N ASN A 125 -11.99 -15.74 -20.67
CA ASN A 125 -13.02 -16.37 -21.48
C ASN A 125 -12.31 -17.30 -22.48
N TYR A 126 -12.28 -18.59 -22.10
CA TYR A 126 -11.77 -19.80 -22.79
C TYR A 126 -10.30 -20.15 -22.61
#